data_AF-A0A3N9NZ94-F1
#
_entry.id   AF-A0A3N9NZ94-F1
#
_cell.length_a   1.000
_cell.length_b   1.000
_cell.length_c   1.000
_cell.angle_alpha   90.00
_cell.angle_beta   90.00
_cell.angle_gamma   90.00
#
_symmetry.space_group_name_H-M   'P 1'
#
loop_
_entity.id
_entity.type
_entity.pdbx_description
1 polymer ?
#
loop_
_entity_poly.entity_id
_entity_poly.type
_entity_poly.pdbx_seq_one_letter_code
_entity_poly.pdbx_strand_id
1 'polypeptide(L)'
;MISSNVIFHVGPMTSAHARDICGWEYKAPYNIYGWLSWDQMEALGIEFGDPRIRREQYVSVLNEEDNLCGFAQLFPMEGTVRLGIGMRPELCGHGLGHLFVGAVVKEALKRYPSREVDLEVLTWNQRAIRAYRKCGFTITDTYERRTPNGDKPFYCMVYDKSLHKS
;
A
#
# COMPACT_ATOMS: atom_id res chain seq x y z
N MET A 1 3.09 6.42 -30.16
CA MET A 1 1.80 5.70 -30.20
C MET A 1 1.28 5.62 -28.78
N ILE A 2 0.12 6.26 -28.55
CA ILE A 2 -0.74 6.29 -27.37
C ILE A 2 -0.04 5.99 -26.04
N SER A 3 0.40 7.05 -25.34
CA SER A 3 0.58 6.98 -23.88
C SER A 3 -0.79 6.72 -23.28
N SER A 4 -1.14 5.46 -23.05
CA SER A 4 -2.26 5.09 -22.21
C SER A 4 -1.98 5.69 -20.84
N ASN A 5 -2.72 6.74 -20.46
CA ASN A 5 -2.68 7.24 -19.10
C ASN A 5 -3.24 6.13 -18.22
N VAL A 6 -2.36 5.35 -17.58
CA VAL A 6 -2.78 4.30 -16.66
C VAL A 6 -3.51 4.96 -15.49
N ILE A 7 -4.80 4.67 -15.34
CA ILE A 7 -5.61 5.14 -14.23
C ILE A 7 -5.82 4.00 -13.25
N PHE A 8 -5.61 4.29 -11.96
CA PHE A 8 -5.93 3.40 -10.87
C PHE A 8 -7.11 3.95 -10.08
N HIS A 9 -7.98 3.04 -9.63
CA HIS A 9 -9.06 3.36 -8.72
C HIS A 9 -9.10 2.35 -7.56
N VAL A 10 -9.84 2.68 -6.51
CA VAL A 10 -9.88 1.89 -5.27
C VAL A 10 -11.29 1.37 -5.03
N GLY A 11 -11.39 0.09 -4.69
CA GLY A 11 -12.65 -0.59 -4.36
C GLY A 11 -12.54 -1.47 -3.11
N PRO A 12 -13.66 -1.97 -2.58
CA PRO A 12 -13.65 -2.91 -1.47
C PRO A 12 -12.81 -4.15 -1.78
N MET A 13 -12.04 -4.63 -0.81
CA MET A 13 -11.32 -5.89 -0.98
C MET A 13 -12.28 -7.07 -0.84
N THR A 14 -12.41 -7.86 -1.92
CA THR A 14 -13.14 -9.12 -1.92
C THR A 14 -12.26 -10.26 -1.42
N SER A 15 -12.86 -11.39 -1.02
CA SER A 15 -12.08 -12.59 -0.69
C SER A 15 -11.30 -13.13 -1.90
N ALA A 16 -11.82 -12.95 -3.12
CA ALA A 16 -11.11 -13.33 -4.34
C ALA A 16 -9.85 -12.48 -4.56
N HIS A 17 -9.93 -11.16 -4.33
CA HIS A 17 -8.76 -10.29 -4.37
C HIS A 17 -7.73 -10.68 -3.31
N ALA A 18 -8.18 -10.92 -2.07
CA ALA A 18 -7.31 -11.33 -0.98
C ALA A 18 -6.57 -12.64 -1.30
N ARG A 19 -7.28 -13.63 -1.86
CA ARG A 19 -6.67 -14.89 -2.29
C ARG A 19 -5.62 -14.71 -3.38
N ASP A 20 -5.88 -13.88 -4.39
CA ASP A 20 -4.90 -13.55 -5.44
C ASP A 20 -3.64 -12.90 -4.85
N ILE A 21 -3.82 -11.91 -3.97
CA ILE A 21 -2.71 -11.21 -3.28
C ILE A 21 -1.85 -12.17 -2.46
N CYS A 22 -2.47 -13.13 -1.76
CA CYS A 22 -1.75 -14.17 -1.01
C CYS A 22 -0.87 -15.06 -1.91
N GLY A 23 -1.15 -15.13 -3.21
CA GLY A 23 -0.36 -15.87 -4.19
C GLY A 23 0.79 -15.06 -4.81
N TRP A 24 0.98 -13.80 -4.43
CA TRP A 24 2.02 -12.96 -5.05
C TRP A 24 3.41 -13.28 -4.52
N GLU A 25 4.32 -13.52 -5.45
CA GLU A 25 5.73 -13.73 -5.16
C GLU A 25 6.57 -12.59 -5.71
N TYR A 26 7.42 -12.03 -4.86
CA TYR A 26 8.35 -10.98 -5.25
C TYR A 26 9.76 -11.56 -5.36
N LYS A 27 10.48 -11.18 -6.42
CA LYS A 27 11.91 -11.51 -6.53
C LYS A 27 12.72 -10.79 -5.46
N ALA A 28 13.81 -11.43 -5.02
CA ALA A 28 14.78 -10.81 -4.12
C ALA A 28 15.27 -9.45 -4.68
N PRO A 29 15.50 -8.43 -3.83
CA PRO A 29 15.41 -8.45 -2.36
C PRO A 29 13.99 -8.16 -1.82
N TYR A 30 12.96 -8.17 -2.66
CA TYR A 30 11.59 -7.78 -2.30
C TYR A 30 10.72 -8.96 -1.84
N ASN A 31 11.24 -10.18 -1.83
CA ASN A 31 10.54 -11.39 -1.37
C ASN A 31 10.01 -11.28 0.07
N ILE A 32 10.56 -10.37 0.87
CA ILE A 32 10.08 -10.09 2.24
C ILE A 32 8.66 -9.50 2.31
N TYR A 33 8.09 -9.07 1.18
CA TYR A 33 6.73 -8.52 1.08
C TYR A 33 5.68 -9.57 0.65
N GLY A 34 6.08 -10.84 0.54
CA GLY A 34 5.15 -11.94 0.31
C GLY A 34 4.25 -12.18 1.53
N TRP A 35 3.06 -12.72 1.29
CA TRP A 35 2.07 -13.04 2.32
C TRP A 35 2.04 -14.54 2.62
N LEU A 36 1.40 -14.90 3.73
CA LEU A 36 0.98 -16.28 3.96
C LEU A 36 -0.04 -16.71 2.90
N SER A 37 -0.16 -18.02 2.67
CA SER A 37 -1.19 -18.54 1.78
C SER A 37 -2.58 -18.15 2.27
N TRP A 38 -3.54 -18.06 1.33
CA TRP A 38 -4.93 -17.73 1.67
C TRP A 38 -5.50 -18.65 2.75
N ASP A 39 -5.29 -19.96 2.63
CA ASP A 39 -5.83 -20.95 3.56
C ASP A 39 -5.28 -20.76 4.97
N GLN A 40 -3.99 -20.42 5.11
CA GLN A 40 -3.39 -20.10 6.41
C GLN A 40 -3.93 -18.78 6.97
N MET A 41 -4.03 -17.76 6.14
CA MET A 41 -4.48 -16.43 6.56
C MET A 41 -5.96 -16.45 7.00
N GLU A 42 -6.80 -17.15 6.25
CA GLU A 42 -8.22 -17.38 6.56
C GLU A 42 -8.39 -18.21 7.84
N ALA A 43 -7.66 -19.32 7.98
CA ALA A 43 -7.74 -20.18 9.16
C ALA A 43 -7.29 -19.47 10.46
N LEU A 44 -6.27 -18.61 10.36
CA LEU A 44 -5.78 -17.82 11.50
C LEU A 44 -6.66 -16.59 11.80
N GLY A 45 -7.51 -16.16 10.85
CA GLY A 45 -8.32 -14.95 11.01
C GLY A 45 -7.47 -13.70 11.23
N ILE A 46 -6.43 -13.51 10.42
CA ILE A 46 -5.52 -12.36 10.51
C ILE A 46 -5.51 -11.59 9.19
N GLU A 47 -5.23 -10.28 9.24
CA GLU A 47 -5.08 -9.41 8.07
C GLU A 47 -6.26 -9.55 7.09
N PHE A 48 -6.02 -9.92 5.84
CA PHE A 48 -7.08 -10.14 4.86
C PHE A 48 -7.94 -11.37 5.17
N GLY A 49 -7.50 -12.30 6.01
CA GLY A 49 -8.26 -13.50 6.38
C GLY A 49 -9.42 -13.20 7.31
N ASP A 50 -9.29 -12.21 8.20
CA ASP A 50 -10.39 -11.74 9.04
C ASP A 50 -11.39 -10.91 8.20
N PRO A 51 -12.67 -11.33 8.07
CA PRO A 51 -13.66 -10.61 7.26
C PRO A 51 -13.94 -9.17 7.74
N ARG A 52 -13.82 -8.92 9.05
CA ARG A 52 -14.01 -7.59 9.63
C ARG A 52 -12.80 -6.70 9.32
N ILE A 53 -11.58 -7.17 9.58
CA ILE A 53 -10.36 -6.42 9.26
C ILE A 53 -10.28 -6.15 7.75
N ARG A 54 -10.51 -7.17 6.92
CA ARG A 54 -10.54 -7.04 5.44
C ARG A 54 -11.50 -5.94 4.98
N ARG A 55 -12.72 -5.92 5.52
CA ARG A 55 -13.74 -4.92 5.15
C ARG A 55 -13.40 -3.51 5.65
N GLU A 56 -12.90 -3.39 6.88
CA GLU A 56 -12.73 -2.10 7.55
C GLU A 56 -11.42 -1.40 7.17
N GLN A 57 -10.35 -2.17 6.99
CA GLN A 57 -9.00 -1.63 6.85
C GLN A 57 -8.42 -1.84 5.46
N TYR A 58 -8.91 -2.78 4.67
CA TYR A 58 -8.30 -3.13 3.40
C TYR A 58 -9.11 -2.73 2.19
N VAL A 59 -8.38 -2.37 1.13
CA VAL A 59 -8.94 -2.00 -0.17
C VAL A 59 -8.12 -2.63 -1.29
N SER A 60 -8.78 -2.90 -2.41
CA SER A 60 -8.14 -3.32 -3.65
C SER A 60 -7.91 -2.12 -4.55
N VAL A 61 -6.76 -2.10 -5.21
CA VAL A 61 -6.43 -1.10 -6.23
C VAL A 61 -6.55 -1.76 -7.59
N LEU A 62 -7.41 -1.22 -8.44
CA LEU A 62 -7.80 -1.77 -9.73
C LEU A 62 -7.40 -0.81 -10.86
N ASN A 63 -7.18 -1.33 -12.07
CA ASN A 63 -7.06 -0.49 -13.27
C ASN A 63 -8.44 -0.20 -13.89
N GLU A 64 -8.49 0.46 -15.05
CA GLU A 64 -9.74 0.80 -15.75
C GLU A 64 -10.57 -0.41 -16.21
N GLU A 65 -9.93 -1.58 -16.33
CA GLU A 65 -10.57 -2.84 -16.74
C GLU A 65 -10.95 -3.70 -15.52
N ASP A 66 -10.95 -3.11 -14.32
CA ASP A 66 -11.19 -3.78 -13.03
C ASP A 66 -10.20 -4.91 -12.70
N ASN A 67 -9.04 -4.94 -13.37
CA ASN A 67 -7.99 -5.90 -13.06
C ASN A 67 -7.25 -5.52 -11.78
N LEU A 68 -7.05 -6.49 -10.89
CA LEU A 68 -6.38 -6.29 -9.60
C LEU A 68 -4.91 -5.94 -9.79
N CYS A 69 -4.52 -4.73 -9.39
CA CYS A 69 -3.17 -4.18 -9.53
C CYS A 69 -2.41 -4.06 -8.20
N GLY A 70 -3.10 -4.22 -7.07
CA GLY A 70 -2.50 -4.03 -5.75
C GLY A 70 -3.55 -3.98 -4.63
N PHE A 71 -3.08 -3.68 -3.44
CA PHE A 71 -3.91 -3.42 -2.28
C PHE A 71 -3.34 -2.27 -1.44
N ALA A 72 -4.18 -1.75 -0.56
CA ALA A 72 -3.73 -0.94 0.56
C ALA A 72 -4.46 -1.32 1.85
N GLN A 73 -3.73 -1.29 2.96
CA GLN A 73 -4.26 -1.14 4.29
C GLN A 73 -4.36 0.35 4.61
N LEU A 74 -5.50 0.78 5.11
CA LEU A 74 -5.76 2.08 5.68
C LEU A 74 -5.92 1.88 7.19
N PHE A 75 -4.80 1.83 7.92
CA PHE A 75 -4.79 1.50 9.34
C PHE A 75 -5.07 2.76 10.18
N PRO A 76 -6.26 2.89 10.80
CA PRO A 76 -6.61 4.06 11.59
C PRO A 76 -5.85 4.07 12.92
N MET A 77 -5.11 5.15 13.18
CA MET A 77 -4.46 5.46 14.46
C MET A 77 -5.07 6.75 15.06
N GLU A 78 -4.64 7.14 16.25
CA GLU A 78 -5.02 8.43 16.82
C GLU A 78 -4.42 9.57 15.95
N GLY A 79 -5.27 10.46 15.43
CA GLY A 79 -4.85 11.59 14.57
C GLY A 79 -4.39 11.22 13.15
N THR A 80 -4.02 9.97 12.89
CA THR A 80 -3.38 9.52 11.64
C THR A 80 -4.08 8.31 11.03
N VAL A 81 -3.96 8.13 9.72
CA VAL A 81 -4.21 6.86 9.02
C VAL A 81 -2.91 6.42 8.35
N ARG A 82 -2.42 5.25 8.75
CA ARG A 82 -1.18 4.68 8.24
C ARG A 82 -1.43 3.75 7.07
N LEU A 83 -0.69 3.95 5.99
CA LEU A 83 -0.83 3.17 4.78
C LEU A 83 0.14 1.98 4.78
N GLY A 84 -0.40 0.78 4.58
CA GLY A 84 0.34 -0.40 4.17
C GLY A 84 0.07 -0.69 2.71
N ILE A 85 1.07 -0.67 1.82
CA ILE A 85 0.85 -0.71 0.38
C ILE A 85 1.58 -1.88 -0.27
N GLY A 86 0.89 -2.63 -1.12
CA GLY A 86 1.48 -3.65 -1.99
C GLY A 86 0.97 -3.55 -3.42
N MET A 87 1.89 -3.42 -4.37
CA MET A 87 1.58 -3.41 -5.81
C MET A 87 1.93 -4.78 -6.40
N ARG A 88 1.09 -5.27 -7.31
CA ARG A 88 1.30 -6.54 -8.02
C ARG A 88 2.75 -6.61 -8.55
N PRO A 89 3.49 -7.72 -8.34
CA PRO A 89 4.92 -7.80 -8.66
C PRO A 89 5.27 -7.42 -10.10
N GLU A 90 4.44 -7.80 -11.07
CA GLU A 90 4.65 -7.56 -12.50
C GLU A 90 4.50 -6.08 -12.89
N LEU A 91 3.86 -5.26 -12.05
CA LEU A 91 3.69 -3.82 -12.29
C LEU A 91 4.81 -2.98 -11.63
N CYS A 92 5.60 -3.60 -10.75
CA CYS A 92 6.74 -2.94 -10.12
C CYS A 92 7.80 -2.54 -11.15
N GLY A 93 8.40 -1.36 -10.98
CA GLY A 93 9.52 -0.92 -11.82
C GLY A 93 9.14 -0.20 -13.12
N HIS A 94 7.85 -0.13 -13.46
CA HIS A 94 7.34 0.51 -14.68
C HIS A 94 6.99 2.00 -14.53
N GLY A 95 7.43 2.64 -13.44
CA GLY A 95 7.13 4.07 -13.17
C GLY A 95 5.70 4.36 -12.68
N LEU A 96 4.84 3.34 -12.59
CA LEU A 96 3.42 3.46 -12.23
C LEU A 96 3.15 3.71 -10.73
N GLY A 97 4.16 3.51 -9.87
CA GLY A 97 3.97 3.54 -8.42
C GLY A 97 3.40 4.85 -7.87
N HIS A 98 3.72 6.01 -8.46
CA HIS A 98 3.18 7.28 -8.00
C HIS A 98 1.68 7.45 -8.31
N LEU A 99 1.22 6.97 -9.46
CA LEU A 99 -0.21 6.94 -9.82
C LEU A 99 -0.98 5.99 -8.91
N PHE A 100 -0.40 4.81 -8.66
CA PHE A 100 -0.94 3.81 -7.75
C PHE A 100 -1.12 4.37 -6.34
N VAL A 101 -0.06 4.97 -5.77
CA VAL A 101 -0.09 5.55 -4.42
C VAL A 101 -1.07 6.74 -4.39
N GLY A 102 -1.15 7.54 -5.45
CA GLY A 102 -2.11 8.64 -5.54
C GLY A 102 -3.57 8.18 -5.41
N ALA A 103 -3.93 7.06 -6.05
CA ALA A 103 -5.27 6.48 -5.90
C ALA A 103 -5.55 6.04 -4.46
N VAL A 104 -4.56 5.43 -3.79
CA VAL A 104 -4.65 5.04 -2.37
C VAL A 104 -4.81 6.25 -1.46
N VAL A 105 -4.01 7.30 -1.64
CA VAL A 105 -4.09 8.54 -0.86
C VAL A 105 -5.45 9.20 -1.04
N LYS A 106 -5.97 9.25 -2.28
CA LYS A 106 -7.31 9.79 -2.54
C LYS A 106 -8.38 9.07 -1.74
N GLU A 107 -8.33 7.73 -1.66
CA GLU A 107 -9.26 6.96 -0.83
C GLU A 107 -9.04 7.21 0.68
N ALA A 108 -7.78 7.29 1.14
CA ALA A 108 -7.47 7.59 2.53
C ALA A 108 -8.02 8.96 2.97
N LEU A 109 -7.84 10.00 2.15
CA LEU A 109 -8.36 11.35 2.40
C LEU A 109 -9.89 11.40 2.35
N LYS A 110 -10.52 10.59 1.50
CA LYS A 110 -11.98 10.47 1.45
C LYS A 110 -12.55 9.83 2.72
N ARG A 111 -11.92 8.76 3.23
CA ARG A 111 -12.38 8.06 4.46
C ARG A 111 -12.02 8.80 5.74
N TYR A 112 -10.88 9.50 5.74
CA TYR A 112 -10.30 10.14 6.92
C TYR A 112 -9.88 11.59 6.64
N PRO A 113 -10.82 12.48 6.27
CA PRO A 113 -10.49 13.83 5.80
C PRO A 113 -9.70 14.67 6.81
N SER A 114 -9.97 14.48 8.11
CA SER A 114 -9.31 15.20 9.20
C SER A 114 -7.98 14.58 9.66
N ARG A 115 -7.64 13.36 9.23
CA ARG A 115 -6.45 12.65 9.73
C ARG A 115 -5.22 12.88 8.87
N GLU A 116 -4.04 12.90 9.47
CA GLU A 116 -2.79 12.82 8.73
C GLU A 116 -2.70 11.47 7.99
N VAL A 117 -2.00 11.45 6.84
CA VAL A 117 -1.76 10.22 6.09
C VAL A 117 -0.25 9.96 6.10
N ASP A 118 0.15 8.84 6.68
CA ASP A 118 1.56 8.46 6.76
C ASP A 118 1.80 7.02 6.23
N LEU A 119 3.06 6.66 6.11
CA LEU A 119 3.49 5.29 5.85
C LEU A 119 4.87 5.05 6.42
N GLU A 120 5.20 3.78 6.61
CA GLU A 120 6.54 3.32 6.98
C GLU A 120 7.18 2.60 5.79
N VAL A 121 8.48 2.83 5.58
CA VAL A 121 9.23 2.17 4.51
C VAL A 121 10.65 1.85 4.94
N LEU A 122 11.11 0.63 4.62
CA LEU A 122 12.51 0.25 4.81
C LEU A 122 13.42 1.20 4.04
N THR A 123 14.48 1.70 4.68
CA THR A 123 15.34 2.74 4.06
C THR A 123 16.02 2.29 2.77
N TRP A 124 16.22 0.98 2.58
CA TRP A 124 16.78 0.42 1.36
C TRP A 124 15.76 0.33 0.20
N ASN A 125 14.46 0.43 0.46
CA ASN A 125 13.40 0.30 -0.56
C ASN A 125 13.25 1.61 -1.36
N GLN A 126 14.31 1.94 -2.10
CA GLN A 126 14.42 3.18 -2.87
C GLN A 126 13.37 3.29 -3.98
N ARG A 127 12.82 2.17 -4.48
CA ARG A 127 11.72 2.21 -5.45
C ARG A 127 10.45 2.79 -4.83
N ALA A 128 10.11 2.38 -3.62
CA ALA A 128 8.92 2.83 -2.92
C ALA A 128 9.07 4.28 -2.48
N ILE A 129 10.23 4.63 -1.90
CA ILE A 129 10.55 6.01 -1.49
C ILE A 129 10.40 6.99 -2.66
N ARG A 130 10.88 6.64 -3.87
CA ARG A 130 10.71 7.47 -5.07
C ARG A 130 9.24 7.62 -5.47
N ALA A 131 8.45 6.56 -5.40
CA ALA A 131 7.02 6.62 -5.68
C ALA A 131 6.28 7.52 -4.68
N TYR A 132 6.58 7.38 -3.39
CA TYR A 132 5.98 8.18 -2.32
C TYR A 132 6.33 9.66 -2.46
N ARG A 133 7.61 10.00 -2.71
CA ARG A 133 8.01 11.39 -2.97
C ARG A 133 7.29 12.02 -4.16
N LYS A 134 7.19 11.29 -5.28
CA LYS A 134 6.43 11.77 -6.46
C LYS A 134 4.95 11.96 -6.17
N CYS A 135 4.41 11.24 -5.20
CA CYS A 135 3.03 11.39 -4.75
C CYS A 135 2.86 12.51 -3.71
N GLY A 136 3.92 13.18 -3.27
CA GLY A 136 3.84 14.28 -2.28
C GLY A 136 4.13 13.87 -0.83
N PHE A 137 4.73 12.70 -0.59
CA PHE A 137 5.23 12.34 0.73
C PHE A 137 6.64 12.89 0.98
N THR A 138 6.91 13.29 2.21
CA THR A 138 8.25 13.68 2.68
C THR A 138 8.68 12.79 3.85
N ILE A 139 9.99 12.59 4.03
CA ILE A 139 10.50 11.86 5.20
C ILE A 139 10.44 12.82 6.38
N THR A 140 9.74 12.43 7.44
CA THR A 140 9.60 13.23 8.67
C THR A 140 10.32 12.62 9.85
N ASP A 141 10.58 11.31 9.83
CA ASP A 141 11.28 10.61 10.90
C ASP A 141 12.06 9.38 10.39
N THR A 142 13.04 8.93 11.18
CA THR A 142 13.84 7.71 10.96
C THR A 142 14.07 6.98 12.27
N TYR A 143 13.69 5.71 12.34
CA TYR A 143 13.90 4.86 13.52
C TYR A 143 14.13 3.41 13.14
N GLU A 144 14.60 2.62 14.10
CA GLU A 144 14.73 1.18 13.95
C GLU A 144 13.50 0.45 14.49
N ARG A 145 13.09 -0.60 13.79
CA ARG A 145 12.01 -1.49 14.22
C ARG A 145 12.45 -2.93 14.15
N ARG A 146 12.05 -3.71 15.17
CA ARG A 146 12.25 -5.16 15.18
C ARG A 146 11.44 -5.80 14.04
N THR A 147 12.14 -6.51 13.17
CA THR A 147 11.55 -7.40 12.17
C THR A 147 11.89 -8.86 12.54
N PRO A 148 11.26 -9.88 11.92
CA PRO A 148 11.66 -11.27 12.12
C PRO A 148 13.16 -11.52 11.86
N ASN A 149 13.81 -10.70 11.03
CA ASN A 149 15.21 -10.81 10.65
C ASN A 149 16.10 -9.78 11.38
N GLY A 150 15.67 -9.33 12.56
CA GLY A 150 16.38 -8.37 13.41
C GLY A 150 15.92 -6.93 13.21
N ASP A 151 16.59 -5.99 13.87
CA ASP A 151 16.26 -4.58 13.80
C ASP A 151 16.64 -4.02 12.43
N LYS A 152 15.73 -3.24 11.84
CA LYS A 152 15.93 -2.62 10.52
C LYS A 152 15.53 -1.15 10.59
N PRO A 153 16.25 -0.27 9.87
CA PRO A 153 15.89 1.13 9.78
C PRO A 153 14.67 1.34 8.86
N PHE A 154 13.73 2.15 9.32
CA PHE A 154 12.55 2.60 8.60
C PHE A 154 12.53 4.14 8.53
N TYR A 155 12.01 4.65 7.42
CA TYR A 155 11.54 6.02 7.34
C TYR A 155 10.04 6.06 7.65
N CYS A 156 9.63 7.03 8.47
CA CYS A 156 8.25 7.50 8.46
C CYS A 156 8.14 8.59 7.39
N MET A 157 7.15 8.45 6.52
CA MET A 157 6.87 9.45 5.50
C MET A 157 5.44 9.96 5.62
N VAL A 158 5.27 11.28 5.60
CA VAL A 158 3.97 11.94 5.75
C VAL A 158 3.59 12.61 4.44
N TYR A 159 2.33 12.47 4.05
CA TYR A 159 1.76 13.10 2.85
C TYR A 159 1.46 14.58 3.11
N ASP A 160 1.98 15.45 2.25
CA ASP A 160 1.68 16.88 2.30
C ASP A 160 0.35 17.20 1.61
N LYS A 161 -0.69 17.44 2.41
CA LYS A 161 -2.03 17.84 1.96
C LYS A 161 -2.07 19.20 1.26
N SER A 162 -1.05 20.06 1.43
CA SER A 162 -1.04 21.39 0.84
C SER A 162 -0.75 21.35 -0.67
N LEU A 163 -0.06 20.32 -1.15
CA LEU A 163 0.36 20.17 -2.56
C LEU A 163 -0.80 19.96 -3.54
N HIS A 164 -2.02 19.73 -3.06
CA HIS A 164 -3.20 19.45 -3.90
C HIS A 164 -4.37 20.40 -3.61
N LYS A 165 -4.14 21.50 -2.87
CA LYS A 165 -5.09 22.61 -2.74
C LYS A 165 -4.85 23.61 -3.87
N SER A 166 -5.35 23.30 -5.07
CA SER A 166 -5.40 24.24 -6.20
C SER A 166 -6.65 23.98 -7.02
#